data_AF-A0A0R2TDW5-F1
#
_entry.id   AF-A0A0R2TDW5-F1
#
_cell.length_a   1.000
_cell.length_b   1.000
_cell.length_c   1.000
_cell.angle_alpha   90.00
_cell.angle_beta   90.00
_cell.angle_gamma   90.00
#
_symmetry.space_group_name_H-M   'P 1'
#
loop_
_entity.id
_entity.type
_entity.pdbx_description
1 polymer ?
#
loop_
_entity_poly.entity_id
_entity_poly.type
_entity_poly.pdbx_seq_one_letter_code
_entity_poly.pdbx_strand_id
1 'polypeptide(L)'
;MQLPVYSTAVTRDANLDVSALAIAQVNLKAVGYKALARGANFDPSIAPLTGGKPTAKDKTLERDLISDAAKWSEKRASWATLVDELGAEFVAGESRVAPIKSTTVCEYCRLQSVCRIKALRADDGFDADDDSDGAEV
;
A
#
# COMPACT_ATOMS: atom_id res chain seq x y z
N MET A 1 7.05 12.32 11.10
CA MET A 1 5.71 11.81 10.74
C MET A 1 4.72 12.97 10.80
N GLN A 2 4.48 13.66 9.67
CA GLN A 2 3.73 14.93 9.64
C GLN A 2 2.47 14.85 8.78
N LEU A 3 1.71 13.76 8.93
CA LEU A 3 0.43 13.52 8.26
C LEU A 3 -0.81 13.56 9.20
N PRO A 4 -0.88 14.47 10.20
CA PRO A 4 -2.18 14.88 10.73
C PRO A 4 -2.46 16.40 10.66
N VAL A 5 -1.59 17.24 10.09
CA VAL A 5 -1.81 18.70 10.07
C VAL A 5 -2.72 19.12 8.90
N TYR A 6 -2.54 18.55 7.71
CA TYR A 6 -3.34 18.93 6.54
C TYR A 6 -4.80 18.44 6.65
N SER A 7 -5.04 17.25 7.20
CA SER A 7 -6.41 16.75 7.40
C SER A 7 -7.17 17.58 8.43
N THR A 8 -6.52 18.01 9.51
CA THR A 8 -7.14 18.83 10.55
C THR A 8 -7.37 20.27 10.12
N ALA A 9 -6.53 20.83 9.25
CA ALA A 9 -6.76 22.15 8.66
C ALA A 9 -7.90 22.14 7.64
N VAL A 10 -7.96 21.13 6.76
CA VAL A 10 -9.01 21.00 5.73
C VAL A 10 -10.37 20.64 6.34
N THR A 11 -10.42 19.87 7.42
CA THR A 11 -11.70 19.51 8.09
C THR A 11 -12.30 20.65 8.91
N ARG A 12 -11.52 21.69 9.26
CA ARG A 12 -12.01 22.84 10.05
C ARG A 12 -12.70 23.92 9.22
N ASP A 13 -12.52 23.93 7.91
CA ASP A 13 -13.06 24.96 7.04
C ASP A 13 -13.93 24.32 5.95
N ALA A 14 -15.25 24.32 6.17
CA ALA A 14 -16.22 23.64 5.31
C ALA A 14 -16.35 24.25 3.89
N ASN A 15 -15.66 25.36 3.62
CA ASN A 15 -15.72 26.11 2.37
C ASN A 15 -14.48 25.97 1.47
N LEU A 16 -13.52 25.10 1.81
CA LEU A 16 -12.38 24.86 0.93
C LEU A 16 -12.76 23.88 -0.18
N ASP A 17 -12.99 24.41 -1.38
CA ASP A 17 -13.24 23.63 -2.58
C ASP A 17 -11.96 22.84 -2.95
N VAL A 18 -12.00 21.51 -2.79
CA VAL A 18 -10.84 20.64 -3.03
C VAL A 18 -10.55 20.57 -4.53
N SER A 19 -9.43 21.17 -4.95
CA SER A 19 -8.99 21.22 -6.34
C SER A 19 -8.10 20.02 -6.75
N ALA A 20 -7.48 19.33 -5.78
CA ALA A 20 -6.70 18.12 -6.02
C ALA A 20 -6.54 17.25 -4.76
N LEU A 21 -6.34 15.95 -4.97
CA LEU A 21 -5.98 14.95 -3.95
C LEU A 21 -4.72 14.23 -4.42
N ALA A 22 -3.68 14.17 -3.59
CA ALA A 22 -2.48 13.39 -3.85
C ALA A 22 -2.15 12.49 -2.66
N ILE A 23 -1.85 11.23 -2.94
CA ILE A 23 -1.41 10.23 -1.98
C ILE A 23 0.04 9.89 -2.31
N ALA A 24 0.94 10.14 -1.36
CA ALA A 24 2.33 9.73 -1.49
C ALA A 24 2.43 8.20 -1.45
N GLN A 25 3.13 7.63 -2.42
CA GLN A 25 3.56 6.24 -2.43
C GLN A 25 5.04 6.21 -2.11
N VAL A 26 5.38 5.57 -0.98
CA VAL A 26 6.77 5.33 -0.60
C VAL A 26 6.92 3.83 -0.37
N ASN A 27 7.60 3.15 -1.28
CA ASN A 27 8.05 1.78 -1.10
C ASN A 27 9.43 1.57 -1.74
N LEU A 28 10.02 0.40 -1.52
CA LEU A 28 11.37 0.07 -2.00
C LEU A 28 11.54 0.17 -3.53
N LYS A 29 10.47 0.01 -4.29
CA LYS A 29 10.49 0.04 -5.77
C LYS A 29 10.15 1.41 -6.34
N ALA A 30 9.40 2.22 -5.60
CA ALA A 30 8.89 3.50 -6.09
C ALA A 30 8.67 4.51 -4.97
N VAL A 31 9.18 5.72 -5.19
CA VAL A 31 8.83 6.94 -4.46
C VAL A 31 8.13 7.86 -5.44
N GLY A 32 6.90 8.27 -5.14
CA GLY A 32 6.13 9.16 -6.02
C GLY A 32 4.75 9.49 -5.46
N TYR A 33 3.90 10.07 -6.29
CA TYR A 33 2.53 10.41 -5.92
C TYR A 33 1.52 9.73 -6.84
N LYS A 34 0.42 9.26 -6.25
CA LYS A 34 -0.81 8.91 -6.97
C LYS A 34 -1.82 9.99 -6.68
N ALA A 35 -2.31 10.68 -7.71
CA ALA A 35 -3.09 11.88 -7.50
C ALA A 35 -4.18 12.07 -8.53
N LEU A 36 -5.18 12.84 -8.13
CA LEU A 36 -6.33 13.26 -8.90
C LEU A 36 -6.41 14.78 -8.77
N ALA A 37 -6.39 15.50 -9.90
CA ALA A 37 -6.50 16.95 -9.90
C ALA A 37 -7.65 17.40 -10.79
N ARG A 38 -8.36 18.47 -10.41
CA ARG A 38 -9.44 19.05 -11.22
C ARG A 38 -8.90 19.82 -12.44
N GLY A 39 -7.73 20.43 -12.28
CA GLY A 39 -7.05 21.23 -13.29
C GLY A 39 -5.53 21.05 -13.19
N ALA A 40 -4.78 21.96 -13.84
CA ALA A 40 -3.33 21.99 -13.72
C ALA A 40 -2.91 22.07 -12.24
N ASN A 41 -1.91 21.28 -11.85
CA ASN A 41 -1.48 21.15 -10.46
C ASN A 41 0.04 21.39 -10.34
N PHE A 42 0.57 21.42 -9.12
CA PHE A 42 1.98 21.70 -8.84
C PHE A 42 2.96 20.70 -9.46
N ASP A 43 2.52 19.46 -9.70
CA ASP A 43 3.31 18.43 -10.39
C ASP A 43 2.75 18.25 -11.82
N PRO A 44 3.51 18.62 -12.86
CA PRO A 44 3.10 18.47 -14.25
C PRO A 44 2.84 17.02 -14.69
N SER A 45 3.35 16.04 -13.95
CA SER A 45 3.13 14.62 -14.23
C SER A 45 1.75 14.12 -13.76
N ILE A 46 1.05 14.87 -12.90
CA ILE A 46 -0.30 14.56 -12.45
C ILE A 46 -1.29 15.10 -13.47
N ALA A 47 -1.83 14.20 -14.30
CA ALA A 47 -2.84 14.55 -15.28
C ALA A 47 -4.12 15.08 -14.58
N PRO A 48 -4.65 16.24 -15.02
CA PRO A 48 -5.96 16.69 -14.59
C PRO A 48 -7.04 15.70 -15.03
N LEU A 49 -7.97 15.34 -14.13
CA LEU A 49 -9.25 14.75 -14.46
C LEU A 49 -10.16 15.85 -15.05
N THR A 50 -9.77 16.41 -16.19
CA THR A 50 -10.58 17.39 -16.93
C THR A 50 -11.66 16.69 -17.73
N GLY A 51 -12.58 15.97 -17.06
CA GLY A 51 -13.77 15.36 -17.68
C GLY A 51 -13.52 14.47 -18.91
N GLY A 52 -12.28 14.05 -19.15
CA GLY A 52 -11.90 13.22 -20.28
C GLY A 52 -12.49 11.84 -20.09
N LYS A 53 -13.12 11.31 -21.15
CA LYS A 53 -13.75 9.99 -21.12
C LYS A 53 -12.76 8.96 -20.54
N PRO A 54 -13.20 8.12 -19.58
CA PRO A 54 -12.38 7.06 -19.02
C PRO A 54 -11.74 6.25 -20.15
N THR A 55 -10.46 5.91 -19.99
CA THR A 55 -9.75 5.15 -21.02
C THR A 55 -10.39 3.77 -21.18
N ALA A 56 -10.20 3.09 -22.31
CA ALA A 56 -10.88 1.81 -22.58
C ALA A 56 -10.63 0.72 -21.50
N LYS A 57 -9.55 0.85 -20.69
CA LYS A 57 -9.27 0.01 -19.50
C LYS A 57 -10.20 0.30 -18.31
N ASP A 58 -10.78 1.49 -18.23
CA ASP A 58 -11.70 1.92 -17.16
C ASP A 58 -13.17 1.58 -17.46
N LYS A 59 -13.49 1.20 -18.71
CA LYS A 59 -14.87 0.94 -19.16
C LYS A 59 -15.44 -0.43 -18.73
N THR A 60 -14.62 -1.30 -18.16
CA THR A 60 -15.01 -2.71 -17.92
C THR A 60 -15.49 -3.00 -16.50
N LEU A 61 -15.52 -2.01 -15.62
CA LEU A 61 -16.01 -2.17 -14.25
C LEU A 61 -17.17 -1.20 -14.04
N GLU A 62 -18.41 -1.71 -14.05
CA GLU A 62 -19.51 -0.99 -13.41
C GLU A 62 -19.12 -0.80 -11.95
N ARG A 63 -18.73 0.42 -11.60
CA ARG A 63 -18.36 0.78 -10.23
C ARG A 63 -19.64 1.00 -9.43
N ASP A 64 -19.98 0.01 -8.62
CA ASP A 64 -21.00 0.18 -7.58
C ASP A 64 -20.40 1.04 -6.46
N LEU A 65 -20.79 2.32 -6.46
CA LEU A 65 -20.34 3.31 -5.47
C LEU A 65 -20.70 2.93 -4.04
N ILE A 66 -21.80 2.21 -3.83
CA ILE A 66 -22.25 1.77 -2.52
C ILE A 66 -21.35 0.62 -2.03
N SER A 67 -21.10 -0.37 -2.89
CA SER A 67 -20.16 -1.46 -2.60
C SER A 67 -18.74 -0.94 -2.36
N ASP A 68 -18.26 0.00 -3.19
CA ASP A 68 -16.94 0.62 -3.04
C ASP A 68 -16.81 1.37 -1.72
N ALA A 69 -17.84 2.14 -1.32
CA ALA A 69 -17.86 2.86 -0.05
C ALA A 69 -17.89 1.91 1.17
N ALA A 70 -18.62 0.79 1.07
CA ALA A 70 -18.65 -0.24 2.11
C ALA A 70 -17.28 -0.92 2.26
N LYS A 71 -16.67 -1.37 1.16
CA LYS A 71 -15.31 -1.97 1.15
C LYS A 71 -14.26 -1.01 1.71
N TRP A 72 -14.39 0.29 1.41
CA TRP A 72 -13.50 1.29 1.96
C TRP A 72 -13.63 1.41 3.48
N SER A 73 -14.86 1.43 3.99
CA SER A 73 -15.11 1.51 5.43
C SER A 73 -14.62 0.25 6.16
N GLU A 74 -14.81 -0.93 5.58
CA GLU A 74 -14.25 -2.19 6.07
C GLU A 74 -12.72 -2.16 6.12
N LYS A 75 -12.06 -1.72 5.04
CA LYS A 75 -10.60 -1.58 5.02
C LYS A 75 -10.10 -0.63 6.10
N ARG A 76 -10.76 0.51 6.30
CA ARG A 76 -10.39 1.46 7.37
C ARG A 76 -10.53 0.83 8.75
N ALA A 77 -11.59 0.08 9.00
CA ALA A 77 -11.79 -0.62 10.27
C ALA A 77 -10.68 -1.66 10.50
N SER A 78 -10.38 -2.48 9.49
CA SER A 78 -9.29 -3.47 9.57
C SER A 78 -7.93 -2.82 9.83
N TRP A 79 -7.64 -1.66 9.23
CA TRP A 79 -6.40 -0.93 9.51
C TRP A 79 -6.30 -0.44 10.95
N ALA A 80 -7.40 0.03 11.54
CA ALA A 80 -7.40 0.44 12.94
C ALA A 80 -7.07 -0.74 13.86
N THR A 81 -7.75 -1.88 13.65
CA THR A 81 -7.51 -3.11 14.41
C THR A 81 -6.05 -3.57 14.29
N LEU A 82 -5.48 -3.60 13.07
CA LEU A 82 -4.09 -4.01 12.87
C LEU A 82 -3.09 -3.11 13.60
N VAL A 83 -3.34 -1.80 13.66
CA VAL A 83 -2.47 -0.86 14.37
C VAL A 83 -2.55 -1.06 15.89
N ASP A 84 -3.75 -1.32 16.42
CA ASP A 84 -3.95 -1.60 17.83
C ASP A 84 -3.25 -2.92 18.23
N GLU A 85 -3.36 -3.96 17.39
CA GLU A 85 -2.66 -5.25 17.58
C GLU A 85 -1.13 -5.06 17.60
N LEU A 86 -0.58 -4.36 16.60
CA LEU A 86 0.86 -4.05 16.54
C LEU A 86 1.32 -3.23 17.76
N GLY A 87 0.48 -2.32 18.23
CA GLY A 87 0.75 -1.53 19.45
C GLY A 87 0.81 -2.40 20.69
N ALA A 88 -0.11 -3.35 20.84
CA ALA A 88 -0.13 -4.30 21.95
C ALA A 88 1.10 -5.23 21.93
N GLU A 89 1.44 -5.77 20.76
CA GLU A 89 2.66 -6.59 20.57
C GLU A 89 3.92 -5.83 20.97
N PHE A 90 4.03 -4.57 20.53
CA PHE A 90 5.17 -3.72 20.87
C PHE A 90 5.29 -3.47 22.37
N VAL A 91 4.19 -3.14 23.06
CA VAL A 91 4.18 -2.94 24.52
C VAL A 91 4.52 -4.22 25.28
N ALA A 92 4.10 -5.38 24.75
CA ALA A 92 4.43 -6.69 25.32
C ALA A 92 5.89 -7.11 25.06
N GLY A 93 6.63 -6.38 24.22
CA GLY A 93 7.98 -6.76 23.80
C GLY A 93 8.00 -7.93 22.82
N GLU A 94 6.87 -8.24 22.20
CA GLU A 94 6.77 -9.29 21.18
C GLU A 94 7.41 -8.80 19.87
N SER A 95 8.31 -9.62 19.33
CA SER A 95 9.11 -9.29 18.14
C SER A 95 9.27 -10.49 17.21
N ARG A 96 8.24 -11.34 17.18
CA ARG A 96 8.18 -12.52 16.33
C ARG A 96 8.42 -12.18 14.86
N VAL A 97 9.42 -12.85 14.27
CA VAL A 97 9.65 -12.77 12.83
C VAL A 97 8.78 -13.80 12.12
N ALA A 98 7.65 -13.36 11.57
CA ALA A 98 6.71 -14.21 10.83
C ALA A 98 6.37 -13.60 9.45
N PRO A 99 7.29 -13.65 8.47
CA PRO A 99 7.02 -13.08 7.15
C PRO A 99 5.97 -13.91 6.42
N ILE A 100 5.21 -13.28 5.52
CA ILE A 100 4.23 -13.96 4.67
C ILE A 100 4.89 -15.01 3.78
N LYS A 101 4.14 -16.03 3.38
CA LYS A 101 4.60 -17.12 2.51
C LYS A 101 4.82 -16.60 1.07
N SER A 102 6.00 -16.03 0.84
CA SER A 102 6.44 -15.48 -0.44
C SER A 102 7.96 -15.52 -0.50
N THR A 103 8.51 -15.80 -1.68
CA THR A 103 9.96 -15.79 -1.97
C THR A 103 10.54 -14.37 -1.91
N THR A 104 9.76 -13.35 -2.28
CA THR A 104 10.22 -11.96 -2.40
C THR A 104 10.14 -11.17 -1.10
N VAL A 105 9.43 -11.66 -0.08
CA VAL A 105 9.24 -10.93 1.19
C VAL A 105 10.56 -10.61 1.89
N CYS A 106 11.56 -11.47 1.71
CA CYS A 106 12.88 -11.35 2.32
C CYS A 106 13.90 -10.61 1.45
N GLU A 107 13.61 -10.34 0.18
CA GLU A 107 14.54 -9.86 -0.85
C GLU A 107 15.27 -8.57 -0.44
N TYR A 108 14.54 -7.63 0.17
CA TYR A 108 15.07 -6.33 0.58
C TYR A 108 15.39 -6.25 2.09
N CYS A 109 15.22 -7.34 2.84
CA CYS A 109 15.50 -7.35 4.26
C CYS A 109 17.01 -7.48 4.50
N ARG A 110 17.62 -6.52 5.20
CA ARG A 110 19.06 -6.51 5.52
C ARG A 110 19.43 -7.30 6.78
N LEU A 111 18.45 -7.92 7.44
CA LEU A 111 18.63 -8.66 8.69
C LEU A 111 18.86 -10.16 8.46
N GLN A 112 19.16 -10.58 7.22
CA GLN A 112 19.36 -12.00 6.86
C GLN A 112 20.43 -12.70 7.71
N SER A 113 21.49 -11.99 8.11
CA SER A 113 22.59 -12.56 8.91
C SER A 113 22.19 -12.87 10.36
N VAL A 114 21.14 -12.21 10.86
CA VAL A 114 20.67 -12.36 12.25
C VAL A 114 19.30 -13.04 12.34
N CYS A 115 18.53 -13.01 11.25
CA CYS A 115 17.21 -13.60 11.16
C CYS A 115 17.31 -15.09 10.82
N ARG A 116 16.90 -15.97 11.74
CA ARG A 116 16.92 -17.44 11.53
C ARG A 116 15.73 -17.99 10.76
N ILE A 117 14.94 -17.13 10.10
CA ILE A 117 13.68 -17.53 9.48
C ILE A 117 13.85 -18.53 8.32
N LYS A 118 15.00 -18.51 7.64
CA LYS A 118 15.31 -19.47 6.57
C LYS A 118 15.38 -20.91 7.10
N ALA A 119 15.99 -21.11 8.27
CA ALA A 119 16.07 -22.42 8.90
C ALA A 119 14.69 -22.89 9.38
N LEU A 120 13.91 -22.00 10.00
CA LEU A 120 12.56 -22.32 10.47
C LEU A 120 11.61 -22.68 9.31
N ARG A 121 11.74 -22.02 8.16
CA ARG A 121 10.91 -22.29 6.97
C ARG A 121 11.28 -23.57 6.23
N ALA A 122 12.53 -24.02 6.32
CA ALA A 122 12.94 -25.29 5.72
C ALA A 122 12.22 -26.48 6.36
N ASP A 123 11.96 -26.40 7.68
CA ASP A 123 11.20 -27.41 8.41
C ASP A 123 9.68 -27.34 8.14
N ASP A 124 9.17 -26.19 7.68
CA ASP A 124 7.75 -25.96 7.36
C ASP A 124 7.34 -26.47 5.95
N GLY A 125 8.22 -27.18 5.23
CA GLY A 125 7.94 -27.73 3.90
C GLY A 125 7.95 -26.68 2.78
N PHE A 126 8.79 -25.64 2.90
CA PHE A 126 9.04 -24.70 1.81
C PHE A 126 10.00 -25.35 0.80
N ASP A 127 9.48 -26.25 -0.04
CA ASP A 127 10.23 -26.78 -1.19
C ASP A 127 10.45 -25.65 -2.20
N ALA A 128 11.70 -25.26 -2.35
CA ALA A 128 12.17 -24.36 -3.38
C ALA A 128 12.41 -25.16 -4.67
N ASP A 129 11.35 -25.68 -5.28
CA ASP A 129 11.41 -26.27 -6.61
C ASP A 129 10.62 -25.39 -7.58
N ASP A 130 11.31 -24.43 -8.20
CA ASP A 130 11.17 -24.10 -9.63
C ASP A 130 12.31 -23.14 -10.07
N ASP A 131 13.57 -23.59 -9.92
CA ASP A 131 14.64 -23.13 -10.81
C ASP A 131 14.78 -24.20 -11.90
N SER A 132 13.76 -24.33 -12.74
CA SER A 132 13.94 -24.94 -14.06
C SER A 132 14.67 -23.94 -14.95
N ASP A 133 15.99 -24.07 -14.90
CA ASP A 133 16.99 -23.49 -15.78
C ASP A 133 16.54 -23.60 -17.24
N GLY A 134 15.98 -22.52 -17.78
CA GLY A 134 15.72 -22.34 -19.21
C GLY A 134 17.01 -21.99 -19.94
N ALA A 135 18.01 -22.88 -19.86
CA ALA A 135 19.19 -22.85 -20.70
C ALA A 135 18.93 -23.75 -21.92
N GLU A 136 18.48 -23.17 -23.03
CA GLU A 136 18.66 -23.78 -24.36
C GLU A 136 19.14 -22.73 -25.38
N VAL A 137 20.36 -23.02 -25.84
CA VAL A 137 21.10 -22.72 -27.09
C VAL A 137 20.46 -21.88 -28.20
#